data_AF-A0A950NA50-F1
#
_entry.id   AF-A0A950NA50-F1
#
_cell.length_a   1.000
_cell.length_b   1.000
_cell.length_c   1.000
_cell.angle_alpha   90.00
_cell.angle_beta   90.00
_cell.angle_gamma   90.00
#
_symmetry.space_group_name_H-M   'P 1'
#
loop_
_entity.id
_entity.type
_entity.pdbx_description
1 polymer ?
#
loop_
_entity_poly.entity_id
_entity_poly.type
_entity_poly.pdbx_seq_one_letter_code
_entity_poly.pdbx_strand_id
1 'polypeptide(L)' 'MAAADHDHPHRISREGEPRGIKMALALIVAFMAAEVTVGILSSSLALLSDAAHMVTDAGALALALV' A
#
# COMPACT_ATOMS: atom_id res chain seq x y z
N MET A 1 43.42 -14.51 -19.10
CA MET A 1 42.80 -13.22 -18.73
C MET A 1 41.42 -13.54 -18.19
N ALA A 2 41.32 -13.76 -16.88
CA ALA A 2 40.07 -14.16 -16.23
C ALA A 2 39.13 -12.95 -16.20
N ALA A 3 37.92 -13.12 -16.73
CA ALA A 3 36.86 -12.13 -16.61
C ALA A 3 36.42 -12.07 -15.14
N ALA A 4 36.56 -10.88 -14.53
CA ALA A 4 35.99 -10.60 -13.23
C ALA A 4 34.48 -10.40 -13.40
N ASP A 5 33.71 -11.40 -13.01
CA ASP A 5 32.26 -11.32 -12.88
C ASP A 5 31.92 -10.24 -11.85
N HIS A 6 31.22 -9.17 -12.29
CA HIS A 6 30.83 -8.07 -11.42
C HIS A 6 29.48 -8.42 -10.78
N ASP A 7 29.57 -9.05 -9.61
CA ASP A 7 28.44 -9.34 -8.74
C ASP A 7 27.90 -8.01 -8.18
N HIS A 8 26.73 -7.58 -8.64
CA HIS A 8 26.01 -6.45 -8.05
C HIS A 8 25.02 -7.00 -7.00
N PRO A 9 25.31 -6.88 -5.70
CA PRO A 9 24.34 -7.23 -4.67
C PRO A 9 23.20 -6.20 -4.72
N HIS A 10 22.14 -6.52 -5.46
CA HIS A 10 20.86 -5.82 -5.38
C HIS A 10 20.21 -6.12 -4.03
N ARG A 11 20.71 -5.50 -2.96
CA ARG A 11 20.13 -5.57 -1.63
C ARG A 11 18.93 -4.64 -1.54
N ILE A 12 17.83 -5.00 -2.19
CA ILE A 12 16.51 -4.41 -1.91
C ILE A 12 15.91 -5.18 -0.73
N SER A 13 16.42 -4.94 0.47
CA SER A 13 15.78 -5.44 1.68
C SER A 13 15.11 -4.28 2.40
N ARG A 14 13.95 -3.89 1.88
CA ARG A 14 12.92 -3.11 2.59
C ARG A 14 11.54 -3.77 2.48
N GLU A 15 11.51 -5.07 2.17
CA GLU A 15 10.28 -5.85 2.25
C GLU A 15 9.85 -5.87 3.72
N GLY A 16 8.77 -5.16 4.02
CA GLY A 16 8.15 -5.17 5.34
C GLY A 16 8.86 -4.40 6.45
N GLU A 17 9.60 -3.33 6.16
CA GLU A 17 10.04 -2.45 7.25
C GLU A 17 8.79 -1.90 7.97
N PRO A 18 8.61 -2.12 9.29
CA PRO A 18 7.36 -1.80 9.99
C PRO A 18 7.03 -0.31 9.97
N ARG A 19 8.02 0.56 9.77
CA ARG A 19 7.82 2.00 9.57
C ARG A 19 7.22 2.31 8.19
N GLY A 20 7.65 1.61 7.15
CA GLY A 20 7.08 1.71 5.80
C GLY A 20 5.65 1.19 5.75
N ILE A 21 5.39 0.03 6.36
CA ILE A 21 4.03 -0.54 6.46
C ILE A 21 3.10 0.40 7.24
N LYS A 22 3.55 0.97 8.36
CA LYS A 22 2.76 1.96 9.11
C LYS A 22 2.38 3.17 8.26
N MET A 23 3.32 3.71 7.49
CA MET A 23 3.02 4.84 6.59
C MET A 23 2.06 4.44 5.47
N ALA A 24 2.27 3.27 4.84
CA ALA A 24 1.38 2.77 3.79
C ALA A 24 -0.06 2.58 4.32
N LEU A 25 -0.20 1.98 5.50
CA LEU A 25 -1.50 1.80 6.16
C LEU A 25 -2.16 3.14 6.48
N ALA A 26 -1.41 4.12 6.98
CA ALA A 26 -1.95 5.45 7.25
C ALA A 26 -2.43 6.15 5.97
N LEU A 27 -1.67 6.07 4.88
CA LEU A 27 -2.02 6.66 3.59
C LEU A 27 -3.27 6.00 2.99
N ILE A 28 -3.34 4.66 2.97
CA ILE A 28 -4.45 3.94 2.35
C ILE A 28 -5.76 4.20 3.12
N VAL A 29 -5.71 4.23 4.46
CA VAL A 29 -6.88 4.53 5.29
C VAL A 29 -7.34 5.97 5.09
N ALA A 30 -6.41 6.92 4.98
CA ALA A 30 -6.74 8.32 4.73
C ALA A 30 -7.41 8.51 3.36
N PHE A 31 -6.88 7.90 2.31
CA PHE A 31 -7.48 7.95 0.97
C PHE A 31 -8.85 7.26 0.94
N MET A 32 -8.95 6.07 1.52
CA MET A 32 -10.22 5.34 1.62
C MET A 32 -11.29 6.19 2.31
N ALA A 33 -10.97 6.87 3.42
CA ALA A 33 -11.91 7.75 4.10
C ALA A 33 -12.32 8.96 3.23
N ALA A 34 -11.38 9.53 2.48
CA ALA A 34 -11.66 10.61 1.54
C ALA A 34 -12.60 10.14 0.41
N GLU A 35 -12.34 8.98 -0.19
CA GLU A 35 -13.16 8.44 -1.29
C GLU A 35 -14.54 7.99 -0.83
N VAL A 36 -14.69 7.43 0.37
CA VAL A 36 -16.00 7.17 0.95
C VAL A 36 -16.76 8.47 1.14
N THR A 37 -16.11 9.51 1.67
CA THR A 37 -16.73 10.82 1.89
C THR A 37 -17.17 11.45 0.57
N VAL A 38 -16.27 11.52 -0.42
CA VAL A 38 -16.56 12.07 -1.75
C VAL A 38 -17.59 11.21 -2.48
N GLY A 39 -17.50 9.88 -2.40
CA GLY A 39 -18.44 8.94 -2.99
C GLY A 39 -19.87 9.12 -2.46
N ILE A 40 -20.02 9.35 -1.15
CA ILE A 40 -21.33 9.66 -0.55
C ILE A 40 -21.80 11.06 -0.98
N LEU A 41 -20.95 12.09 -0.90
CA LEU A 41 -21.31 13.46 -1.25
C LEU A 41 -21.71 13.61 -2.73
N SER A 42 -21.02 12.89 -3.62
CA SER A 42 -21.29 12.87 -5.06
C SER A 42 -22.30 11.78 -5.46
N SER A 43 -22.81 10.98 -4.53
CA SER A 43 -23.71 9.84 -4.78
C SER A 43 -23.17 8.87 -5.85
N SER A 44 -21.86 8.62 -5.86
CA SER A 44 -21.15 7.82 -6.86
C SER A 44 -20.79 6.44 -6.33
N LEU A 45 -21.40 5.40 -6.91
CA LEU A 45 -21.05 4.01 -6.60
C LEU A 45 -19.68 3.61 -7.15
N ALA A 46 -19.17 4.31 -8.15
CA ALA A 46 -17.85 4.03 -8.71
C ALA A 46 -16.74 4.26 -7.67
N LEU A 47 -16.78 5.42 -7.00
CA LEU A 47 -15.83 5.75 -5.92
C LEU A 47 -16.01 4.82 -4.70
N LEU A 48 -17.26 4.45 -4.40
CA LEU A 48 -17.51 3.52 -3.30
C LEU A 48 -17.00 2.09 -3.61
N SER A 49 -17.07 1.67 -4.88
CA SER A 49 -16.50 0.39 -5.33
C SER A 49 -14.98 0.40 -5.31
N ASP A 50 -14.35 1.54 -5.62
CA ASP A 50 -12.89 1.70 -5.51
C ASP A 50 -12.45 1.62 -4.05
N ALA A 51 -13.13 2.39 -3.18
CA ALA A 51 -12.91 2.36 -1.73
C ALA A 51 -13.12 0.95 -1.12
N ALA A 52 -14.06 0.16 -1.64
CA ALA A 52 -14.31 -1.20 -1.15
C ALA A 52 -13.13 -2.15 -1.42
N HIS A 53 -12.46 -2.03 -2.56
CA HIS A 53 -11.24 -2.81 -2.81
C HIS A 53 -10.11 -2.40 -1.86
N MET A 54 -9.95 -1.10 -1.61
CA MET A 54 -8.94 -0.55 -0.70
C MET A 54 -9.08 -1.07 0.75
N VAL A 55 -10.28 -1.47 1.18
CA VAL A 55 -10.49 -2.13 2.48
C VAL A 55 -9.66 -3.41 2.59
N THR A 56 -9.57 -4.18 1.51
CA THR A 56 -8.82 -5.45 1.50
C THR A 56 -7.32 -5.19 1.56
N ASP A 57 -6.83 -4.18 0.84
CA ASP A 57 -5.42 -3.76 0.90
C ASP A 57 -5.04 -3.22 2.27
N ALA A 58 -5.91 -2.40 2.87
CA ALA A 58 -5.74 -1.91 4.24
C ALA A 58 -5.70 -3.07 5.25
N GLY A 59 -6.57 -4.07 5.08
CA GLY A 59 -6.57 -5.30 5.88
C GLY A 59 -5.27 -6.08 5.75
N ALA A 60 -4.77 -6.26 4.52
CA ALA A 60 -3.49 -6.92 4.27
C ALA A 60 -2.32 -6.19 4.94
N LEU A 61 -2.27 -4.86 4.83
CA LEU A 61 -1.24 -4.04 5.49
C LEU A 61 -1.36 -4.06 7.02
N ALA A 62 -2.57 -4.08 7.57
CA ALA A 62 -2.80 -4.18 9.00
C ALA A 62 -2.33 -5.54 9.56
N LEU A 63 -2.62 -6.63 8.85
CA LEU A 63 -2.13 -7.97 9.21
C LEU A 63 -0.61 -8.09 9.05
N ALA A 64 -0.02 -7.47 8.02
CA ALA A 64 1.43 -7.43 7.83
C ALA A 64 2.17 -6.59 8.89
N LEU A 65 1.46 -5.71 9.59
CA LEU A 65 2.02 -4.86 10.63
C LEU A 65 2.05 -5.52 12.02
N VAL A 66 1.21 -6.54 12.24
CA VAL A 66 1.12 -7.30 13.49
C VAL A 66 2.18 -8.39 13.55
#